data_AF-A0A1Q9NCJ3-F1
#
_entry.id   AF-A0A1Q9NCJ3-F1
#
_cell.length_a   1.000
_cell.length_b   1.000
_cell.length_c   1.000
_cell.angle_alpha   90.00
_cell.angle_beta   90.00
_cell.angle_gamma   90.00
#
_symmetry.space_group_name_H-M   'P 1'
#
loop_
_entity.id
_entity.type
_entity.pdbx_description
1 polymer ?
#
loop_
_entity_poly.entity_id
_entity_poly.type
_entity_poly.pdbx_seq_one_letter_code
_entity_poly.pdbx_strand_id
1 'polypeptide(L)'
;MRKKLSLKQFGAVLSFAIKLEGKLSKYYEEAVPKLEGHHSQELLERSKKANKRKKKIERSRRENITEMTLEPIEDLNEENYSINFDDYSIESINTIEKTLTKFYIDAGPKINVLETRRVFKKCYEEHNNLNKLE
;
A
#
# COMPACT_ATOMS: atom_id res chain seq x y z
N MET A 1 -17.14 15.80 9.12
CA MET A 1 -17.31 14.44 8.58
C MET A 1 -16.12 14.11 7.66
N ARG A 2 -15.24 13.17 8.01
CA ARG A 2 -14.27 12.65 7.03
C ARG A 2 -15.06 11.81 6.02
N LYS A 3 -15.05 12.22 4.76
CA LYS A 3 -15.71 11.49 3.66
C LYS A 3 -15.06 10.10 3.57
N LYS A 4 -15.78 9.03 3.92
CA LYS A 4 -15.33 7.65 3.65
C LYS A 4 -15.00 7.57 2.16
N LEU A 5 -13.76 7.21 1.81
CA LEU A 5 -13.41 7.01 0.42
C LEU A 5 -13.89 5.61 0.05
N SER A 6 -15.11 5.54 -0.45
CA SER A 6 -15.54 4.36 -1.18
C SER A 6 -14.53 4.11 -2.31
N LEU A 7 -13.89 2.94 -2.33
CA LEU A 7 -12.95 2.55 -3.37
C LEU A 7 -13.68 2.15 -4.68
N LYS A 8 -14.77 2.85 -4.97
CA LYS A 8 -15.69 2.66 -6.10
C LYS A 8 -15.14 3.20 -7.41
N GLN A 9 -14.03 3.91 -7.41
CA GLN A 9 -13.45 4.46 -8.64
C GLN A 9 -11.95 4.22 -8.64
N PHE A 10 -11.38 3.99 -9.82
CA PHE A 10 -9.95 3.74 -9.96
C PHE A 10 -9.08 4.87 -9.37
N GLY A 11 -9.50 6.14 -9.57
CA GLY A 11 -8.82 7.29 -8.97
C GLY A 11 -8.80 7.24 -7.43
N ALA A 12 -9.88 6.74 -6.82
CA ALA A 12 -9.95 6.54 -5.37
C ALA A 12 -9.01 5.41 -4.92
N VAL A 13 -8.94 4.30 -5.66
CA VAL A 13 -8.01 3.19 -5.40
C VAL A 13 -6.55 3.64 -5.45
N LEU A 14 -6.17 4.39 -6.50
CA LEU A 14 -4.80 4.93 -6.59
C LEU A 14 -4.50 5.91 -5.46
N SER A 15 -5.45 6.78 -5.13
CA SER A 15 -5.29 7.74 -4.03
C SER A 15 -5.14 7.03 -2.68
N PHE A 16 -5.90 5.96 -2.47
CA PHE A 16 -5.79 5.12 -1.29
C PHE A 16 -4.41 4.44 -1.22
N ALA A 17 -3.97 3.78 -2.31
CA ALA A 17 -2.67 3.13 -2.37
C ALA A 17 -1.50 4.11 -2.12
N ILE A 18 -1.53 5.30 -2.72
CA ILE A 18 -0.53 6.36 -2.50
C ILE A 18 -0.50 6.79 -1.03
N LYS A 19 -1.67 6.98 -0.42
CA LYS A 19 -1.79 7.35 0.99
C LYS A 19 -1.27 6.24 1.89
N LEU A 20 -1.55 4.98 1.56
CA LEU A 20 -1.13 3.80 2.32
C LEU A 20 0.40 3.68 2.33
N GLU A 21 1.03 3.71 1.16
CA GLU A 21 2.49 3.65 1.03
C GLU A 21 3.19 4.85 1.68
N GLY A 22 2.59 6.04 1.61
CA GLY A 22 3.08 7.21 2.32
C GLY A 22 3.03 7.07 3.84
N LYS A 23 1.97 6.45 4.38
CA LYS A 23 1.88 6.15 5.82
C LYS A 23 2.87 5.06 6.23
N LEU A 24 3.02 4.01 5.43
CA LEU A 24 3.95 2.92 5.70
C LEU A 24 5.40 3.38 5.78
N SER A 25 5.82 4.25 4.86
CA SER A 25 7.17 4.82 4.90
C SER A 25 7.44 5.49 6.26
N LYS A 26 6.53 6.35 6.72
CA LYS A 26 6.66 7.01 8.02
C LYS A 26 6.59 6.04 9.18
N TYR A 27 5.66 5.10 9.12
CA TYR A 27 5.48 4.10 10.16
C TYR A 27 6.73 3.24 10.36
N TYR A 28 7.38 2.79 9.28
CA TYR A 28 8.63 2.03 9.39
C TYR A 28 9.79 2.87 9.95
N GLU A 29 9.88 4.16 9.59
CA GLU A 29 10.86 5.07 10.20
C GLU A 29 10.62 5.26 11.70
N GLU A 30 9.36 5.42 12.10
CA GLU A 30 8.96 5.56 13.50
C GLU A 30 9.10 4.25 14.30
N ALA A 31 9.05 3.09 13.63
CA ALA A 31 9.24 1.78 14.24
C ALA A 31 10.71 1.53 14.65
N VAL A 32 11.67 2.10 13.93
CA VAL A 32 13.12 1.91 14.18
C VAL A 32 13.51 2.20 15.64
N PRO A 33 13.22 3.38 16.21
CA PRO A 33 13.57 3.66 17.61
C PRO A 33 12.70 2.90 18.63
N LYS A 34 11.61 2.26 18.20
CA LYS A 34 10.66 1.55 19.09
C LYS A 34 10.95 0.06 19.23
N LEU A 35 11.55 -0.53 18.19
CA LEU A 35 11.92 -1.95 18.12
C LEU A 35 13.43 -2.16 18.30
N GLU A 36 14.05 -1.36 19.17
CA GLU A 36 15.50 -1.33 19.42
C GLU A 36 16.18 -2.70 19.18
N GLY A 37 17.13 -2.75 18.22
CA GLY A 37 17.85 -3.98 17.90
C GLY A 37 18.01 -4.28 16.40
N HIS A 38 18.09 -5.58 16.09
CA HIS A 38 18.54 -6.13 14.80
C HIS A 38 17.65 -5.80 13.59
N HIS A 39 16.43 -5.32 13.80
CA HIS A 39 15.46 -5.04 12.71
C HIS A 39 15.58 -3.62 12.15
N SER A 40 16.38 -2.75 12.75
CA SER A 40 16.48 -1.33 12.38
C SER A 40 16.82 -1.12 10.90
N GLN A 41 17.80 -1.85 10.38
CA GLN A 41 18.21 -1.73 8.97
C GLN A 41 17.11 -2.21 8.01
N GLU A 42 16.46 -3.32 8.33
CA GLU A 42 15.35 -3.87 7.54
C GLU A 42 14.16 -2.91 7.52
N LEU A 43 13.81 -2.30 8.65
CA LEU A 43 12.74 -1.31 8.74
C LEU A 43 13.05 -0.04 7.91
N LEU A 44 14.29 0.46 7.95
CA LEU A 44 14.70 1.58 7.10
C LEU A 44 14.61 1.24 5.61
N GLU A 45 15.01 0.02 5.22
CA GLU A 45 14.86 -0.42 3.83
C GLU A 45 13.39 -0.58 3.43
N ARG A 46 12.51 -1.06 4.32
CA ARG A 46 11.07 -1.08 4.09
C ARG A 46 10.49 0.31 3.92
N SER A 47 10.92 1.30 4.71
CA SER A 47 10.51 2.70 4.50
C SER A 47 10.88 3.18 3.10
N LYS A 48 12.14 3.01 2.70
CA LYS A 48 12.62 3.42 1.37
C LYS A 48 11.84 2.74 0.25
N LYS A 49 11.56 1.44 0.38
CA LYS A 49 10.77 0.67 -0.58
C LYS A 49 9.32 1.18 -0.66
N ALA A 50 8.68 1.46 0.47
CA ALA A 50 7.33 2.06 0.51
C ALA A 50 7.29 3.41 -0.20
N ASN A 51 8.26 4.29 0.06
CA ASN A 51 8.36 5.57 -0.64
C ASN A 51 8.61 5.40 -2.17
N LYS A 52 9.40 4.40 -2.57
CA LYS A 52 9.59 4.05 -4.00
C LYS A 52 8.27 3.59 -4.64
N ARG A 53 7.51 2.71 -3.99
CA ARG A 53 6.19 2.26 -4.48
C ARG A 53 5.20 3.41 -4.59
N LYS A 54 5.11 4.25 -3.56
CA LYS A 54 4.32 5.50 -3.60
C LYS A 54 4.62 6.31 -4.87
N LYS A 55 5.89 6.61 -5.14
CA LYS A 55 6.31 7.39 -6.32
C LYS A 55 5.96 6.71 -7.64
N LYS A 56 6.11 5.37 -7.72
CA LYS A 56 5.71 4.59 -8.92
C LYS A 56 4.20 4.70 -9.17
N ILE A 57 3.39 4.61 -8.11
CA ILE A 57 1.92 4.72 -8.22
C ILE A 57 1.52 6.16 -8.58
N GLU A 58 2.12 7.18 -7.97
CA GLU A 58 1.89 8.59 -8.31
C GLU A 58 2.22 8.87 -9.78
N ARG A 59 3.35 8.35 -10.26
CA ARG A 59 3.75 8.46 -11.65
C ARG A 59 2.73 7.80 -12.58
N SER A 60 2.38 6.53 -12.33
CA SER A 60 1.40 5.81 -13.14
C SER A 60 0.04 6.50 -13.12
N ARG A 61 -0.38 7.07 -11.98
CA ARG A 61 -1.59 7.89 -11.91
C ARG A 61 -1.49 9.09 -12.84
N ARG A 62 -0.42 9.89 -12.79
CA ARG A 62 -0.29 11.08 -13.67
C ARG A 62 -0.28 10.72 -15.15
N GLU A 63 0.38 9.62 -15.51
CA GLU A 63 0.55 9.19 -16.89
C GLU A 63 -0.74 8.60 -17.48
N ASN A 64 -1.55 7.91 -16.66
CA ASN A 64 -2.67 7.10 -17.17
C ASN A 64 -4.06 7.57 -16.70
N ILE A 65 -4.17 8.69 -15.97
CA ILE A 65 -5.46 9.16 -15.41
C ILE A 65 -6.53 9.43 -16.48
N THR A 66 -6.11 9.80 -17.68
CA THR A 66 -7.00 10.06 -18.81
C THR A 66 -7.54 8.80 -19.47
N GLU A 67 -6.88 7.66 -19.26
CA GLU A 67 -7.28 6.35 -19.82
C GLU A 67 -8.18 5.55 -18.88
N MET A 68 -8.35 6.01 -17.64
CA MET A 68 -9.14 5.32 -16.62
C MET A 68 -10.64 5.53 -16.87
N THR A 69 -11.37 4.45 -17.19
CA THR A 69 -12.83 4.48 -17.28
C THR A 69 -13.47 4.85 -15.93
N LEU A 70 -14.61 5.54 -15.96
CA LEU A 70 -15.35 5.93 -14.75
C LEU A 70 -16.25 4.81 -14.21
N GLU A 71 -16.04 3.57 -14.66
CA GLU A 71 -16.84 2.44 -14.23
C GLU A 71 -16.69 2.20 -12.72
N PRO A 72 -17.81 2.01 -12.00
CA PRO A 72 -17.75 1.72 -10.59
C PRO A 72 -17.04 0.39 -10.32
N ILE A 73 -16.10 0.39 -9.37
CA ILE A 73 -15.51 -0.82 -8.82
C ILE A 73 -16.46 -1.36 -7.74
N GLU A 74 -16.90 -2.59 -7.93
CA GLU A 74 -17.66 -3.35 -6.94
C GLU A 74 -16.72 -4.19 -6.06
N ASP A 75 -17.16 -4.44 -4.83
CA ASP A 75 -16.52 -5.31 -3.83
C ASP A 75 -15.14 -4.87 -3.31
N LEU A 76 -14.79 -3.60 -3.47
CA LEU A 76 -13.57 -3.02 -2.88
C LEU A 76 -13.94 -1.96 -1.83
N ASN A 77 -13.68 -2.25 -0.56
CA ASN A 77 -13.92 -1.35 0.57
C ASN A 77 -12.63 -1.08 1.34
N GLU A 78 -12.33 0.19 1.62
CA GLU A 78 -11.15 0.60 2.39
C GLU A 78 -11.12 -0.01 3.80
N GLU A 79 -12.29 -0.28 4.39
CA GLU A 79 -12.42 -0.88 5.73
C GLU A 79 -11.84 -2.30 5.82
N ASN A 80 -11.83 -3.03 4.70
CA ASN A 80 -11.24 -4.37 4.62
C ASN A 80 -9.70 -4.35 4.73
N TYR A 81 -9.10 -3.16 4.66
CA TYR A 81 -7.66 -2.94 4.68
C TYR A 81 -7.27 -1.93 5.77
N SER A 82 -8.05 -1.86 6.84
CA SER A 82 -7.74 -1.03 8.00
C SER A 82 -6.45 -1.50 8.65
N ILE A 83 -5.51 -0.56 8.87
CA ILE A 83 -4.23 -0.80 9.49
C ILE A 83 -4.13 0.05 10.76
N ASN A 84 -3.73 -0.58 11.86
CA ASN A 84 -3.33 0.09 13.08
C ASN A 84 -1.88 0.58 12.94
N PHE A 85 -1.68 1.89 12.80
CA PHE A 85 -0.35 2.49 12.69
C PHE A 85 0.23 2.93 14.05
N ASP A 86 -0.50 2.71 15.14
CA ASP A 86 -0.09 3.11 16.49
C ASP A 86 0.57 1.95 17.27
N ASP A 87 0.45 0.71 16.77
CA ASP A 87 1.09 -0.48 17.34
C ASP A 87 2.30 -0.89 16.51
N TYR A 88 3.48 -0.84 17.12
CA TYR A 88 4.78 -1.10 16.50
C TYR A 88 5.35 -2.47 16.86
N SER A 89 4.55 -3.38 17.41
CA SER A 89 4.95 -4.76 17.67
C SER A 89 5.32 -5.49 16.36
N ILE A 90 6.20 -6.49 16.46
CA ILE A 90 6.56 -7.35 15.33
C ILE A 90 5.33 -8.03 14.72
N GLU A 91 4.39 -8.45 15.57
CA GLU A 91 3.12 -9.05 15.14
C GLU A 91 2.27 -8.07 14.33
N SER A 92 2.15 -6.82 14.78
CA SER A 92 1.46 -5.76 14.04
C SER A 92 2.11 -5.52 12.69
N ILE A 93 3.44 -5.38 12.63
CA ILE A 93 4.18 -5.18 11.37
C ILE A 93 3.95 -6.33 10.38
N ASN A 94 4.02 -7.58 10.86
CA ASN A 94 3.76 -8.74 10.02
C ASN A 94 2.30 -8.79 9.54
N THR A 95 1.35 -8.32 10.35
CA THR A 95 -0.07 -8.24 10.00
C THR A 95 -0.35 -7.15 8.97
N ILE A 96 0.35 -6.02 9.08
CA ILE A 96 0.32 -4.92 8.11
C ILE A 96 0.75 -5.44 6.72
N GLU A 97 1.87 -6.15 6.63
CA GLU A 97 2.36 -6.68 5.35
C GLU A 97 1.41 -7.69 4.71
N LYS A 98 0.76 -8.55 5.51
CA LYS A 98 -0.31 -9.44 5.03
C LYS A 98 -1.50 -8.65 4.49
N THR A 99 -1.90 -7.59 5.18
CA THR A 99 -3.03 -6.73 4.79
C THR A 99 -2.74 -6.01 3.48
N LEU A 100 -1.50 -5.56 3.27
CA LEU A 100 -1.06 -4.91 2.03
C LEU A 100 -1.00 -5.88 0.86
N THR A 101 -0.45 -7.06 1.10
CA THR A 101 -0.45 -8.14 0.12
C THR A 101 -1.87 -8.44 -0.35
N LYS A 102 -2.83 -8.58 0.59
CA LYS A 102 -4.25 -8.76 0.28
C LYS A 102 -4.82 -7.59 -0.53
N PHE A 103 -4.58 -6.35 -0.11
CA PHE A 103 -5.05 -5.16 -0.84
C PHE A 103 -4.59 -5.15 -2.30
N TYR A 104 -3.30 -5.38 -2.57
CA TYR A 104 -2.79 -5.35 -3.94
C TYR A 104 -3.27 -6.54 -4.80
N ILE A 105 -3.50 -7.71 -4.20
CA ILE A 105 -4.15 -8.85 -4.87
C ILE A 105 -5.59 -8.50 -5.25
N ASP A 106 -6.37 -7.92 -4.33
CA ASP A 106 -7.78 -7.64 -4.55
C ASP A 106 -7.98 -6.47 -5.54
N ALA A 107 -7.20 -5.39 -5.37
CA ALA A 107 -7.33 -4.17 -6.16
C ALA A 107 -6.73 -4.29 -7.58
N GLY A 108 -5.63 -5.03 -7.73
CA GLY A 108 -4.89 -5.14 -8.99
C GLY A 108 -5.74 -5.57 -10.19
N PRO A 109 -6.49 -6.70 -10.12
CA PRO A 109 -7.34 -7.18 -11.20
C PRO A 109 -8.46 -6.20 -11.59
N LYS A 110 -8.90 -5.36 -10.64
CA LYS A 110 -9.94 -4.36 -10.90
C LYS A 110 -9.41 -3.24 -11.80
N ILE A 111 -8.13 -2.84 -11.68
CA ILE A 111 -7.54 -1.78 -12.50
C ILE A 111 -7.63 -2.11 -14.00
N ASN A 112 -8.29 -1.24 -14.78
CA ASN A 112 -8.52 -1.40 -16.22
C ASN A 112 -7.33 -1.01 -17.12
N VAL A 113 -6.44 -0.13 -16.65
CA VAL A 113 -5.21 0.25 -17.37
C VAL A 113 -4.11 -0.79 -17.11
N LEU A 114 -3.55 -1.37 -18.18
CA LEU A 114 -2.57 -2.45 -18.10
C LEU A 114 -1.29 -2.03 -17.37
N GLU A 115 -0.77 -0.84 -17.67
CA GLU A 115 0.44 -0.26 -17.11
C GLU A 115 0.29 -0.09 -15.60
N THR A 116 -0.84 0.48 -15.17
CA THR A 116 -1.17 0.65 -13.75
C THR A 116 -1.39 -0.70 -13.07
N ARG A 117 -2.05 -1.66 -13.73
CA ARG A 117 -2.20 -3.03 -13.22
C ARG A 117 -0.85 -3.71 -13.00
N ARG A 118 0.11 -3.53 -13.91
CA ARG A 118 1.49 -4.03 -13.75
C ARG A 118 2.21 -3.39 -12.56
N VAL A 119 2.00 -2.09 -12.32
CA VAL A 119 2.52 -1.42 -11.12
C VAL A 119 1.93 -2.04 -9.85
N PHE A 120 0.62 -2.30 -9.82
CA PHE A 120 -0.04 -2.96 -8.67
C PHE A 120 0.48 -4.38 -8.44
N LYS A 121 0.63 -5.17 -9.51
CA LYS A 121 1.24 -6.50 -9.43
C LYS A 121 2.66 -6.43 -8.86
N LYS A 122 3.45 -5.44 -9.28
CA LYS A 122 4.81 -5.25 -8.74
C LYS A 122 4.80 -4.89 -7.26
N CYS A 123 3.86 -4.05 -6.81
CA CYS A 123 3.70 -3.73 -5.39
C CYS A 123 3.33 -4.97 -4.58
N TYR A 124 2.39 -5.79 -5.07
CA TYR A 124 2.08 -7.09 -4.48
C TYR A 124 3.32 -7.98 -4.34
N GLU A 125 4.09 -8.18 -5.42
CA GLU A 125 5.31 -9.01 -5.38
C GLU A 125 6.32 -8.46 -4.36
N GLU A 126 6.51 -7.14 -4.32
CA GLU A 126 7.43 -6.50 -3.38
C GLU A 126 6.99 -6.69 -1.92
N HIS A 127 5.69 -6.62 -1.60
CA HIS A 127 5.18 -6.89 -0.26
C HIS A 127 5.25 -8.38 0.11
N ASN A 128 4.87 -9.26 -0.82
CA ASN A 128 4.88 -10.70 -0.61
C ASN A 128 6.30 -11.26 -0.39
N ASN A 129 7.32 -10.58 -0.94
CA ASN A 129 8.72 -10.95 -0.79
C ASN A 129 9.40 -10.32 0.45
N LEU A 130 8.69 -9.51 1.25
CA LEU A 130 9.23 -9.05 2.52
C LEU A 130 9.23 -10.20 3.52
N ASN A 131 10.39 -10.46 4.10
CA ASN A 131 10.52 -11.48 5.14
C ASN A 131 9.64 -11.11 6.33
N LYS A 132 9.13 -12.10 7.05
CA LYS A 132 8.55 -11.83 8.36
C LYS A 132 9.66 -11.38 9.30
N LEU A 133 9.36 -10.40 10.16
CA LEU A 133 10.23 -10.09 11.29
C LEU A 133 10.00 -11.16 12.36
N GLU A 134 11.10 -11.62 12.97
CA GLU A 134 11.14 -12.62 14.05
C GLU A 134 11.51 -12.00 15.39
#